data_AF-A2GAW8-F1
#
_entry.id   AF-A2GAW8-F1
#
_cell.length_a   1.000
_cell.length_b   1.000
_cell.length_c   1.000
_cell.angle_alpha   90.00
_cell.angle_beta   90.00
_cell.angle_gamma   90.00
#
_symmetry.space_group_name_H-M   'P 1'
#
loop_
_entity.id
_entity.type
_entity.pdbx_description
1 polymer ?
#
loop_
_entity_poly.entity_id
_entity_poly.type
_entity_poly.pdbx_seq_one_letter_code
_entity_poly.pdbx_strand_id
1 'polypeptide(L)'
;MLEKKFADIDKKFENVLNKNKRKLENAQIKPIHDKFLFAQNGITGLIAPPGSGKTFTYLKMAAQQQELDEKNPFYELVVICSTSGQFDQTVNSFKDIIKKSKLVCIKDTELLDWIKKYQRRVLKYNAINEYINSKFKDPNEEMQRILEKKHFRNKQKEIEYISKKLQSYDCKTYPHRCLLILDD
;
A
#
# COMPACT_ATOMS: atom_id res chain seq x y z
N MET A 1 26.05 2.55 -39.10
CA MET A 1 25.76 3.84 -38.40
C MET A 1 24.43 3.80 -37.64
N LEU A 2 23.39 3.18 -38.19
CA LEU A 2 22.09 2.98 -37.52
C LEU A 2 22.18 2.04 -36.30
N GLU A 3 22.85 0.89 -36.45
CA GLU A 3 23.02 -0.09 -35.37
C GLU A 3 23.68 0.48 -34.12
N LYS A 4 24.70 1.34 -34.31
CA LYS A 4 25.37 2.02 -33.19
C LYS A 4 24.42 2.99 -32.47
N LYS A 5 23.55 3.69 -33.22
CA LYS A 5 22.50 4.54 -32.64
C LYS A 5 21.45 3.73 -31.88
N PHE A 6 21.09 2.54 -32.37
CA PHE A 6 20.16 1.63 -31.66
C PHE A 6 20.79 1.06 -30.39
N ALA A 7 22.04 0.58 -30.44
CA ALA A 7 22.75 0.13 -29.25
C ALA A 7 22.92 1.24 -28.20
N ASP A 8 23.15 2.49 -28.62
CA ASP A 8 23.19 3.65 -27.71
C ASP A 8 21.82 3.94 -27.08
N ILE A 9 20.72 3.70 -27.80
CA ILE A 9 19.35 3.80 -27.26
C ILE A 9 19.11 2.68 -26.26
N ASP A 10 19.43 1.43 -26.60
CA ASP A 10 19.23 0.28 -25.72
C ASP A 10 19.97 0.47 -24.39
N LYS A 11 21.23 0.93 -24.45
CA LYS A 11 22.01 1.25 -23.26
C LYS A 11 21.39 2.36 -22.41
N LYS A 12 20.77 3.37 -23.03
CA LYS A 12 20.02 4.41 -22.29
C LYS A 12 18.78 3.81 -21.62
N PHE A 13 18.04 2.95 -22.31
CA PHE A 13 16.87 2.27 -21.74
C PHE A 13 17.26 1.34 -20.59
N GLU A 14 18.32 0.55 -20.72
CA GLU A 14 18.85 -0.29 -19.64
C GLU A 14 19.26 0.52 -18.42
N ASN A 15 19.94 1.65 -18.61
CA ASN A 15 20.31 2.55 -17.51
C ASN A 15 19.07 3.11 -16.79
N VAL A 16 18.02 3.49 -17.53
CA VAL A 16 16.75 3.96 -16.97
C VAL A 16 16.02 2.83 -16.25
N LEU A 17 15.98 1.62 -16.83
CA LEU A 17 15.39 0.43 -16.21
C LEU A 17 16.08 0.09 -14.90
N ASN A 18 17.41 0.04 -14.89
CA ASN A 18 18.20 -0.28 -13.70
C ASN A 18 18.02 0.77 -12.60
N LYS A 19 17.98 2.07 -12.97
CA LYS A 19 17.70 3.14 -12.01
C LYS A 19 16.30 3.05 -11.40
N ASN A 20 15.30 2.58 -12.15
CA ASN A 20 13.90 2.54 -11.74
C ASN A 20 13.38 1.14 -11.39
N LYS A 21 14.24 0.11 -11.39
CA LYS A 21 13.85 -1.31 -11.31
C LYS A 21 12.85 -1.60 -10.19
N ARG A 22 13.14 -1.15 -8.98
CA ARG A 22 12.27 -1.36 -7.81
C ARG A 22 10.91 -0.65 -7.94
N LYS A 23 10.87 0.54 -8.56
CA LYS A 23 9.61 1.26 -8.82
C LYS A 23 8.77 0.53 -9.86
N LEU A 24 9.41 0.05 -10.93
CA LEU A 24 8.75 -0.71 -11.99
C LEU A 24 8.24 -2.07 -11.50
N GLU A 25 9.02 -2.78 -10.70
CA GLU A 25 8.61 -4.04 -10.07
C GLU A 25 7.37 -3.84 -9.18
N ASN A 26 7.34 -2.79 -8.36
CA ASN A 26 6.19 -2.47 -7.52
C ASN A 26 4.93 -2.06 -8.31
N ALA A 27 5.08 -1.59 -9.56
CA ALA A 27 3.99 -1.16 -10.41
C ALA A 27 3.37 -2.33 -11.22
N GLN A 28 4.05 -3.46 -11.32
CA GLN A 28 3.56 -4.61 -12.07
C GLN A 28 2.37 -5.26 -11.35
N ILE A 29 1.33 -5.59 -12.13
CA ILE A 29 0.21 -6.39 -11.65
C ILE A 29 0.65 -7.85 -11.69
N LYS A 30 1.10 -8.36 -10.55
CA LYS A 30 1.52 -9.75 -10.36
C LYS A 30 0.69 -10.41 -9.27
N PRO A 31 0.60 -11.75 -9.23
CA PRO A 31 0.15 -12.47 -8.05
C PRO A 31 0.95 -12.05 -6.81
N ILE A 32 0.31 -12.02 -5.64
CA ILE A 32 1.02 -11.77 -4.38
C ILE A 32 2.06 -12.87 -4.13
N HIS A 33 1.70 -14.11 -4.44
CA HIS A 33 2.56 -15.27 -4.29
C HIS A 33 2.15 -16.36 -5.29
N ASP A 34 3.05 -17.26 -5.68
CA ASP A 34 2.75 -18.34 -6.63
C ASP A 34 1.62 -19.26 -6.16
N LYS A 35 1.47 -19.39 -4.84
CA LYS A 35 0.38 -20.14 -4.18
C LYS A 35 -0.84 -19.29 -3.81
N PHE A 36 -0.78 -17.98 -4.02
CA PHE A 36 -1.84 -17.02 -3.68
C PHE A 36 -2.03 -16.02 -4.82
N LEU A 37 -2.89 -16.42 -5.76
CA LEU A 37 -3.03 -15.79 -7.08
C LEU A 37 -3.84 -14.49 -7.08
N PHE A 38 -4.08 -13.88 -5.92
CA PHE A 38 -4.68 -12.55 -5.84
C PHE A 38 -3.67 -11.51 -6.33
N ALA A 39 -4.16 -10.51 -7.07
CA ALA A 39 -3.30 -9.46 -7.59
C ALA A 39 -2.73 -8.60 -6.46
N GLN A 40 -1.42 -8.30 -6.53
CA GLN A 40 -0.74 -7.40 -5.60
C GLN A 40 -1.37 -6.00 -5.60
N ASN A 41 -1.69 -5.51 -6.80
CA ASN A 41 -2.38 -4.26 -7.06
C ASN A 41 -3.51 -4.56 -8.04
N GLY A 42 -4.77 -4.28 -7.67
CA GLY A 42 -5.91 -4.52 -8.55
C GLY A 42 -7.24 -4.63 -7.83
N ILE A 43 -8.30 -4.80 -8.61
CA ILE A 43 -9.66 -5.05 -8.12
C ILE A 43 -9.95 -6.53 -8.29
N THR A 44 -10.47 -7.17 -7.24
CA THR A 44 -10.95 -8.55 -7.29
C THR A 44 -12.46 -8.54 -7.04
N GLY A 45 -13.23 -9.09 -7.98
CA GLY A 45 -14.67 -9.26 -7.83
C GLY A 45 -15.01 -10.63 -7.25
N LEU A 46 -15.76 -10.65 -6.14
CA LEU A 46 -16.35 -11.87 -5.58
C LEU A 46 -17.87 -11.81 -5.76
N ILE A 47 -18.38 -12.47 -6.80
CA ILE A 47 -19.81 -12.47 -7.12
C ILE A 47 -20.39 -13.83 -6.73
N ALA A 48 -21.34 -13.82 -5.80
CA ALA A 48 -22.00 -15.03 -5.35
C ALA A 48 -23.38 -14.72 -4.73
N PRO A 49 -24.33 -15.68 -4.75
CA PRO A 49 -25.66 -15.51 -4.16
C PRO A 49 -25.62 -15.12 -2.66
N PRO A 50 -26.71 -14.56 -2.12
CA PRO A 50 -26.85 -14.37 -0.66
C PRO A 50 -26.65 -15.70 0.09
N GLY A 51 -25.94 -15.67 1.22
CA GLY A 51 -25.67 -16.88 2.02
C GLY A 51 -24.53 -17.78 1.52
N SER A 52 -23.87 -17.45 0.40
CA SER A 52 -22.77 -18.27 -0.16
C SER A 52 -21.45 -18.20 0.60
N GLY A 53 -21.39 -17.51 1.74
CA GLY A 53 -20.16 -17.34 2.54
C GLY A 53 -19.15 -16.34 1.97
N LYS A 54 -19.59 -15.26 1.32
CA LYS A 54 -18.70 -14.18 0.82
C LYS A 54 -17.80 -13.62 1.92
N THR A 55 -18.39 -13.29 3.06
CA THR A 55 -17.69 -12.83 4.27
C THR A 55 -16.59 -13.78 4.72
N PHE A 56 -16.94 -15.06 4.87
CA PHE A 56 -15.97 -16.10 5.23
C PHE A 56 -14.83 -16.19 4.21
N THR A 57 -15.13 -16.05 2.92
CA THR A 57 -14.15 -16.14 1.84
C THR A 57 -13.11 -15.03 1.90
N TYR A 58 -13.53 -13.76 2.04
CA TYR A 58 -12.56 -12.66 2.13
C TYR A 58 -11.80 -12.65 3.47
N LEU A 59 -12.41 -13.12 4.56
CA LEU A 59 -11.72 -13.27 5.85
C LEU A 59 -10.64 -14.35 5.77
N LYS A 60 -10.94 -15.48 5.14
CA LYS A 60 -9.96 -16.54 4.86
C LYS A 60 -8.82 -16.00 4.00
N MET A 61 -9.12 -15.22 2.97
CA MET A 61 -8.12 -14.54 2.14
C MET A 61 -7.23 -13.61 2.97
N ALA A 62 -7.83 -12.78 3.83
CA ALA A 62 -7.11 -11.87 4.73
C ALA A 62 -6.25 -12.60 5.79
N ALA A 63 -6.67 -13.80 6.22
CA ALA A 63 -5.88 -14.66 7.10
C ALA A 63 -4.76 -15.42 6.38
N GLN A 64 -4.96 -15.81 5.11
CA GLN A 64 -3.94 -16.50 4.33
C GLN A 64 -2.80 -15.56 3.90
N GLN A 65 -3.14 -14.33 3.47
CA GLN A 65 -2.14 -13.37 2.99
C GLN A 65 -1.11 -12.97 4.05
N GLN A 66 -1.45 -13.02 5.34
CA GLN A 66 -0.53 -12.67 6.43
C GLN A 66 0.53 -13.76 6.69
N GLU A 67 0.32 -14.98 6.19
CA GLU A 67 1.27 -16.10 6.31
C GLU A 67 2.16 -16.29 5.07
N LEU A 68 2.01 -15.42 4.06
CA LEU A 68 2.87 -15.46 2.86
C LEU A 68 4.31 -15.02 3.16
N ASP A 69 4.52 -14.27 4.24
CA ASP A 69 5.83 -13.87 4.75
C ASP A 69 5.87 -14.06 6.27
N GLU A 70 7.02 -14.50 6.77
CA GLU A 70 7.21 -14.82 8.19
C GLU A 70 7.14 -13.57 9.07
N LYS A 71 7.63 -12.43 8.57
CA LYS A 71 7.86 -11.21 9.35
C LYS A 71 6.69 -10.24 9.26
N ASN A 72 6.17 -9.98 8.06
CA ASN A 72 5.17 -8.93 7.85
C ASN A 72 4.02 -9.42 6.96
N PRO A 73 2.77 -9.02 7.23
CA PRO A 73 1.66 -9.35 6.34
C PRO A 73 1.81 -8.62 5.00
N PHE A 74 1.25 -9.18 3.93
CA PHE A 74 1.24 -8.49 2.64
C PHE A 74 0.39 -7.21 2.69
N TYR A 75 -0.84 -7.32 3.19
CA TYR A 75 -1.72 -6.19 3.51
C TYR A 75 -1.60 -5.87 4.99
N GLU A 76 -1.09 -4.69 5.34
CA GLU A 76 -1.03 -4.25 6.73
C GLU A 76 -2.38 -3.84 7.29
N LEU A 77 -3.26 -3.35 6.41
CA LEU A 77 -4.58 -2.83 6.76
C LEU A 77 -5.63 -3.53 5.93
N VAL A 78 -6.66 -4.05 6.60
CA VAL A 78 -7.86 -4.64 5.99
C VAL A 78 -9.04 -3.80 6.43
N VAL A 79 -9.67 -3.14 5.48
CA VAL A 79 -10.81 -2.23 5.71
C VAL A 79 -12.06 -2.90 5.18
N ILE A 80 -13.07 -3.04 6.03
CA ILE A 80 -14.37 -3.60 5.69
C ILE A 80 -15.39 -2.47 5.75
N CYS A 81 -16.09 -2.25 4.64
CA CYS A 81 -17.22 -1.33 4.57
C CYS A 81 -18.48 -2.03 5.09
N SER A 82 -19.36 -1.29 5.76
CA SER A 82 -20.64 -1.79 6.26
C SER A 82 -21.63 -0.65 6.44
N THR A 83 -22.91 -0.89 6.17
CA THR A 83 -23.94 0.13 6.38
C THR A 83 -24.11 0.52 7.85
N SER A 84 -23.92 -0.43 8.77
CA SER A 84 -24.03 -0.21 10.22
C SER A 84 -22.81 0.51 10.81
N GLY A 85 -21.66 0.51 10.12
CA GLY A 85 -20.38 0.94 10.67
C GLY A 85 -19.80 -0.04 11.70
N GLN A 86 -20.32 -1.26 11.76
CA GLN A 86 -19.88 -2.32 12.68
C GLN A 86 -19.62 -3.61 11.90
N PHE A 87 -18.66 -4.39 12.40
CA PHE A 87 -18.41 -5.73 11.89
C PHE A 87 -19.64 -6.62 12.05
N ASP A 88 -19.96 -7.40 11.03
CA ASP A 88 -20.97 -8.44 11.13
C ASP A 88 -20.55 -9.58 12.09
N GLN A 89 -21.49 -10.48 12.37
CA GLN A 89 -21.27 -11.59 13.30
C GLN A 89 -20.16 -12.55 12.82
N THR A 90 -20.03 -12.76 11.52
CA THR A 90 -19.02 -13.64 10.94
C THR A 90 -17.63 -13.03 11.14
N VAL A 91 -17.46 -11.75 10.80
CA VAL A 91 -16.21 -11.01 11.04
C VAL A 91 -15.85 -11.02 12.52
N ASN A 92 -16.81 -10.75 13.42
CA ASN A 92 -16.55 -10.80 14.86
C ASN A 92 -16.13 -12.18 15.35
N SER A 93 -16.64 -13.25 14.74
CA SER A 93 -16.30 -14.62 15.12
C SER A 93 -14.91 -15.05 14.66
N PHE A 94 -14.40 -14.49 13.55
CA PHE A 94 -13.15 -14.93 12.91
C PHE A 94 -12.01 -13.90 12.93
N LYS A 95 -12.26 -12.65 13.34
CA LYS A 95 -11.25 -11.58 13.32
C LYS A 95 -9.95 -11.91 14.08
N ASP A 96 -10.03 -12.69 15.15
CA ASP A 96 -8.88 -13.05 15.99
C ASP A 96 -7.86 -13.97 15.28
N ILE A 97 -8.25 -14.56 14.15
CA ILE A 97 -7.35 -15.32 13.28
C ILE A 97 -6.40 -14.35 12.54
N ILE A 98 -6.84 -13.13 12.23
CA ILE A 98 -6.09 -12.11 11.52
C ILE A 98 -5.31 -11.29 12.55
N LYS A 99 -4.06 -11.68 12.80
CA LYS A 99 -3.23 -11.14 13.90
C LYS A 99 -2.21 -10.11 13.45
N LYS A 100 -1.68 -10.27 12.23
CA LYS A 100 -0.60 -9.43 11.71
C LYS A 100 -1.15 -8.17 11.04
N SER A 101 -2.32 -8.27 10.40
CA SER A 101 -3.00 -7.16 9.73
C SER A 101 -4.00 -6.48 10.67
N LYS A 102 -4.09 -5.16 10.59
CA LYS A 102 -5.09 -4.38 11.31
C LYS A 102 -6.43 -4.43 10.58
N LEU A 103 -7.49 -4.84 11.28
CA LEU A 103 -8.87 -4.78 10.79
C LEU A 103 -9.54 -3.47 11.19
N VAL A 104 -10.22 -2.81 10.25
CA VAL A 104 -10.98 -1.58 10.48
C VAL A 104 -12.34 -1.69 9.82
N CYS A 105 -13.40 -1.33 10.54
CA CYS A 105 -14.74 -1.18 10.01
C CYS A 105 -15.01 0.28 9.66
N ILE A 106 -15.61 0.55 8.52
CA ILE A 106 -15.99 1.89 8.09
C ILE A 106 -17.45 1.88 7.65
N LYS A 107 -18.16 2.94 8.01
CA LYS A 107 -19.52 3.15 7.55
C LYS A 107 -19.53 3.65 6.11
N ASP A 108 -20.45 3.15 5.28
CA ASP A 108 -20.53 3.49 3.85
C ASP A 108 -20.56 5.00 3.60
N THR A 109 -21.30 5.73 4.43
CA THR A 109 -21.42 7.20 4.35
C THR A 109 -20.10 7.94 4.58
N GLU A 110 -19.15 7.32 5.26
CA GLU A 110 -17.83 7.89 5.58
C GLU A 110 -16.72 7.35 4.68
N LEU A 111 -17.00 6.34 3.87
CA LEU A 111 -16.00 5.60 3.10
C LEU A 111 -15.17 6.52 2.20
N LEU A 112 -15.83 7.38 1.41
CA LEU A 112 -15.13 8.25 0.46
C LEU A 112 -14.21 9.25 1.17
N ASP A 113 -14.66 9.82 2.28
CA ASP A 113 -13.86 10.77 3.05
C ASP A 113 -12.69 10.09 3.76
N TRP A 114 -12.91 8.88 4.25
CA TRP A 114 -11.85 8.07 4.80
C TRP A 114 -10.81 7.69 3.73
N ILE A 115 -11.23 7.23 2.54
CA ILE A 115 -10.35 6.88 1.43
C ILE A 115 -9.50 8.10 1.05
N LYS A 116 -10.11 9.28 0.89
CA LYS A 116 -9.37 10.52 0.58
C LYS A 116 -8.31 10.84 1.63
N LYS A 117 -8.63 10.71 2.92
CA LYS A 117 -7.68 10.93 4.02
C LYS A 117 -6.57 9.88 4.01
N TYR A 118 -6.91 8.62 3.82
CA TYR A 118 -5.99 7.49 3.77
C TYR A 118 -5.02 7.62 2.59
N GLN A 119 -5.51 7.87 1.37
CA GLN A 119 -4.68 8.09 0.18
C GLN A 119 -3.66 9.20 0.40
N ARG A 120 -4.09 10.36 0.92
CA ARG A 120 -3.18 11.47 1.26
C ARG A 120 -2.11 11.07 2.28
N ARG A 121 -2.44 10.22 3.25
CA ARG A 121 -1.50 9.70 4.25
C ARG A 121 -0.47 8.77 3.59
N VAL A 122 -0.93 7.83 2.77
CA VAL A 122 -0.06 6.85 2.10
C VAL A 122 0.85 7.50 1.08
N LEU A 123 0.35 8.46 0.28
CA LEU A 123 1.18 9.22 -0.66
C LEU A 123 2.35 9.91 0.05
N LYS A 124 2.09 10.56 1.18
CA LYS A 124 3.13 11.20 2.00
C LYS A 124 4.10 10.20 2.61
N TYR A 125 3.61 9.11 3.17
CA TYR A 125 4.45 8.05 3.73
C TYR A 125 5.38 7.47 2.67
N ASN A 126 4.84 7.16 1.49
CA ASN A 126 5.62 6.61 0.38
C ASN A 126 6.65 7.63 -0.13
N ALA A 127 6.27 8.90 -0.29
CA ALA A 127 7.17 9.97 -0.70
C ALA A 127 8.35 10.18 0.26
N ILE A 128 8.08 10.16 1.57
CA ILE A 128 9.11 10.25 2.61
C ILE A 128 10.06 9.06 2.52
N ASN A 129 9.56 7.83 2.41
CA ASN A 129 10.40 6.65 2.29
C ASN A 129 11.22 6.64 0.99
N GLU A 130 10.66 7.07 -0.14
CA GLU A 130 11.42 7.25 -1.39
C GLU A 130 12.60 8.19 -1.21
N TYR A 131 12.35 9.32 -0.55
CA TYR A 131 13.36 10.34 -0.30
C TYR A 131 14.46 9.86 0.67
N ILE A 132 14.10 9.08 1.69
CA ILE A 132 15.08 8.42 2.58
C ILE A 132 15.89 7.39 1.80
N ASN A 133 15.24 6.56 0.97
CA ASN A 133 15.90 5.55 0.15
C ASN A 133 16.85 6.16 -0.90
N SER A 134 16.58 7.39 -1.36
CA SER A 134 17.49 8.16 -2.21
C SER A 134 18.61 8.87 -1.43
N LYS A 135 18.74 8.61 -0.12
CA LYS A 135 19.68 9.28 0.80
C LYS A 135 19.46 10.79 0.86
N PHE A 136 18.20 11.23 0.84
CA PHE A 136 17.80 12.63 0.90
C PHE A 136 18.32 13.45 -0.30
N LYS A 137 18.26 12.88 -1.52
CA LYS A 137 18.78 13.52 -2.74
C LYS A 137 17.71 13.83 -3.76
N ASP A 138 16.80 12.89 -3.99
CA ASP A 138 15.83 12.96 -5.07
C ASP A 138 14.41 13.01 -4.46
N PRO A 139 13.89 14.20 -4.12
CA PRO A 139 12.52 14.35 -3.66
C PRO A 139 11.56 14.27 -4.85
N ASN A 140 10.54 13.41 -4.75
CA ASN A 140 9.43 13.40 -5.70
C ASN A 140 8.49 14.61 -5.46
N GLU A 141 7.48 14.78 -6.32
CA GLU A 141 6.56 15.92 -6.28
C GLU A 141 5.91 16.16 -4.90
N GLU A 142 5.39 15.11 -4.26
CA GLU A 142 4.75 15.26 -2.93
C GLU A 142 5.80 15.58 -1.85
N MET A 143 7.01 15.03 -1.94
CA MET A 143 8.09 15.38 -1.00
C MET A 143 8.55 16.83 -1.21
N GLN A 144 8.70 17.30 -2.45
CA GLN A 144 9.05 18.69 -2.78
C GLN A 144 8.02 19.65 -2.17
N ARG A 145 6.72 19.36 -2.37
CA ARG A 145 5.63 20.13 -1.77
C ARG A 145 5.72 20.21 -0.25
N ILE A 146 6.13 19.13 0.43
CA ILE A 146 6.34 19.12 1.89
C ILE A 146 7.51 20.01 2.28
N LEU A 147 8.65 19.90 1.58
CA LEU A 147 9.86 20.67 1.84
C LEU A 147 9.59 22.18 1.66
N GLU A 148 8.96 22.55 0.55
CA GLU A 148 8.58 23.93 0.25
C GLU A 148 7.63 24.48 1.30
N LYS A 149 6.54 23.76 1.61
CA LYS A 149 5.55 24.24 2.58
C LYS A 149 6.11 24.44 3.99
N LYS A 150 7.12 23.65 4.38
CA LYS A 150 7.66 23.68 5.75
C LYS A 150 8.81 24.65 5.93
N HIS A 151 9.49 25.05 4.86
CA HIS A 151 10.65 25.96 4.90
C HIS A 151 11.61 25.61 6.05
N PHE A 152 12.13 24.38 6.04
CA PHE A 152 13.02 23.92 7.10
C PHE A 152 14.27 24.80 7.17
N ARG A 153 14.62 25.26 8.39
CA ARG A 153 15.79 26.13 8.60
C ARG A 153 17.12 25.43 8.33
N ASN A 154 17.17 24.11 8.57
CA ASN A 154 18.34 23.28 8.36
C ASN A 154 17.93 21.80 8.19
N LYS A 155 18.89 20.98 7.77
CA LYS A 155 18.69 19.55 7.51
C LYS A 155 18.33 18.75 8.78
N GLN A 156 18.75 19.21 9.96
CA GLN A 156 18.39 18.55 11.23
C GLN A 156 16.89 18.65 11.51
N LYS A 157 16.28 19.82 11.29
CA LYS A 157 14.83 20.02 11.47
C LYS A 157 14.00 19.23 10.47
N GLU A 158 14.50 19.09 9.25
CA GLU A 158 13.92 18.22 8.23
C GLU A 158 13.92 16.75 8.68
N ILE A 159 15.06 16.24 9.17
CA ILE A 159 15.17 14.87 9.68
C ILE A 159 14.26 14.65 10.90
N GLU A 160 14.24 15.58 11.86
CA GLU A 160 13.34 15.52 13.02
C GLU A 160 11.86 15.44 12.59
N TYR A 161 11.46 16.23 11.60
CA TYR A 161 10.10 16.21 11.07
C TYR A 161 9.77 14.87 10.41
N ILE A 162 10.67 14.38 9.56
CA ILE A 162 10.52 13.09 8.87
C ILE A 162 10.41 11.94 9.87
N SER A 163 11.29 11.88 10.87
CA SER A 163 11.25 10.86 11.93
C SER A 163 9.92 10.89 12.70
N LYS A 164 9.47 12.07 13.12
CA LYS A 164 8.16 12.23 13.80
C LYS A 164 7.00 11.77 12.91
N LYS A 165 7.09 12.04 11.59
CA LYS A 165 6.06 11.61 10.64
C LYS A 165 6.04 10.10 10.47
N LEU A 166 7.19 9.47 10.29
CA LEU A 166 7.27 8.01 10.19
C LEU A 166 6.75 7.32 11.45
N GLN A 167 7.12 7.80 12.64
CA GLN A 167 6.56 7.32 13.91
C GLN A 167 5.05 7.48 13.97
N SER A 168 4.50 8.62 13.52
CA SER A 168 3.04 8.82 13.50
C SER A 168 2.31 7.93 12.50
N TYR A 169 3.02 7.48 11.45
CA TYR A 169 2.44 6.62 10.43
C TYR A 169 2.38 5.16 10.86
N ASP A 170 3.40 4.69 11.59
CA ASP A 170 3.48 3.34 12.19
C ASP A 170 3.19 2.22 11.18
N CYS A 171 3.69 2.40 9.95
CA CYS A 171 3.60 1.40 8.90
C CYS A 171 4.84 0.50 8.94
N LYS A 172 4.63 -0.81 8.88
CA LYS A 172 5.67 -1.84 8.96
C LYS A 172 6.31 -2.14 7.61
N THR A 173 5.59 -1.91 6.51
CA THR A 173 6.04 -2.23 5.16
C THR A 173 6.12 -0.99 4.27
N TYR A 174 7.04 -1.04 3.32
CA TYR A 174 7.16 -0.05 2.25
C TYR A 174 7.27 -0.76 0.90
N PRO A 175 6.35 -0.50 -0.06
CA PRO A 175 5.21 0.41 0.04
C PRO A 175 4.11 -0.13 0.98
N HIS A 176 3.38 0.77 1.64
CA HIS A 176 2.26 0.38 2.49
C HIS A 176 1.08 -0.12 1.64
N ARG A 177 0.48 -1.26 2.03
CA ARG A 177 -0.58 -1.92 1.28
C ARG A 177 -1.84 -2.11 2.13
N CYS A 178 -3.00 -1.84 1.53
CA CYS A 178 -4.31 -1.99 2.15
C CYS A 178 -5.24 -2.79 1.25
N LEU A 179 -6.00 -3.69 1.87
CA LEU A 179 -7.11 -4.40 1.27
C LEU A 179 -8.41 -3.67 1.66
N LEU A 180 -9.11 -3.11 0.68
CA LEU A 180 -10.43 -2.53 0.87
C LEU A 180 -11.49 -3.53 0.41
N ILE A 181 -12.39 -3.91 1.31
CA ILE A 181 -13.51 -4.81 1.07
C ILE A 181 -14.78 -3.97 1.06
N LEU A 182 -15.46 -4.01 -0.08
CA LEU A 182 -16.79 -3.45 -0.27
C LEU A 182 -17.75 -4.65 -0.26
N ASP A 183 -18.34 -4.89 0.89
CA ASP A 183 -19.41 -5.86 1.10
C ASP A 183 -20.68 -5.01 1.23
N ASP A 184 -21.70 -5.32 0.44
CA ASP A 184 -22.94 -4.55 0.17
C ASP A 184 -22.88 -3.49 -0.95
#